data_AF-A0A269PHJ4-F1
#
_entry.id   AF-A0A269PHJ4-F1
#
_cell.length_a   1.000
_cell.length_b   1.000
_cell.length_c   1.000
_cell.angle_alpha   90.00
_cell.angle_beta   90.00
_cell.angle_gamma   90.00
#
_symmetry.space_group_name_H-M   'P 1'
#
loop_
_entity.id
_entity.type
_entity.pdbx_description
1 polymer ?
#
loop_
_entity_poly.entity_id
_entity_poly.type
_entity_poly.pdbx_seq_one_letter_code
_entity_poly.pdbx_strand_id
1 'polypeptide(L)'
;MPKDDVDLSMDKSKIIEENLLRNKISPLDPGIEYKILHRLDCVREALAYRYFELLNSSYELYKCKKFISGLCLSRTTLETLSVLLFINIKLNKFVNGKDVKSLFDFVERLMMGHSPHNKNTSVNIESINVMKFIDEADKKINNFRSLYDTLSEYSHPNYLGSTDMTVFFSNSYETSNVNLSVKLSSTLKSLVGIHWLEVQEPYGDLYEKSLDIFMGKNEAGNLRTELDITLKAQK
;
A
#
# COMPACT_ATOMS: atom_id res chain seq x y z
N MET A 1 1.95 0.41 -23.98
CA MET A 1 3.43 0.54 -24.00
C MET A 1 4.02 -0.86 -23.82
N PRO A 2 5.14 -1.21 -24.47
CA PRO A 2 5.77 -2.52 -24.32
C PRO A 2 6.27 -2.72 -22.88
N LYS A 3 6.14 -3.94 -22.38
CA LYS A 3 6.31 -4.32 -20.95
C LYS A 3 7.75 -4.26 -20.42
N ASP A 4 8.75 -3.95 -21.26
CA ASP A 4 10.16 -4.20 -20.92
C ASP A 4 11.08 -2.97 -20.84
N ASP A 5 10.57 -1.74 -21.03
CA ASP A 5 11.42 -0.52 -21.09
C ASP A 5 10.98 0.61 -20.13
N VAL A 6 10.40 0.28 -18.97
CA VAL A 6 10.28 1.30 -17.91
C VAL A 6 11.65 1.47 -17.26
N ASP A 7 12.42 2.45 -17.75
CA ASP A 7 13.65 2.90 -17.09
C ASP A 7 13.29 3.51 -15.72
N LEU A 8 13.42 2.70 -14.67
CA LEU A 8 13.11 2.96 -13.25
C LEU A 8 14.14 3.87 -12.57
N SER A 9 14.69 4.86 -13.28
CA SER A 9 15.47 5.91 -12.63
C SER A 9 14.57 6.74 -11.72
N MET A 10 15.10 7.17 -10.56
CA MET A 10 14.31 7.89 -9.56
C MET A 10 13.88 9.29 -9.99
N ASP A 11 14.51 9.86 -11.01
CA ASP A 11 14.00 11.07 -11.67
C ASP A 11 12.64 10.80 -12.36
N LYS A 12 12.39 9.57 -12.83
CA LYS A 12 11.05 9.20 -13.32
C LYS A 12 10.07 8.86 -12.20
N SER A 13 10.50 8.52 -10.97
CA SER A 13 9.55 8.34 -9.87
C SER A 13 8.88 9.66 -9.48
N LYS A 14 9.56 10.81 -9.63
CA LYS A 14 8.94 12.14 -9.53
C LYS A 14 7.96 12.43 -10.66
N ILE A 15 8.30 12.07 -11.89
CA ILE A 15 7.37 12.21 -13.04
C ILE A 15 6.16 11.28 -12.86
N ILE A 16 6.35 10.10 -12.28
CA ILE A 16 5.29 9.16 -11.93
C ILE A 16 4.44 9.76 -10.79
N GLU A 17 5.04 10.32 -9.75
CA GLU A 17 4.34 11.00 -8.65
C GLU A 17 3.43 12.14 -9.17
N GLU A 18 3.98 13.02 -10.02
CA GLU A 18 3.26 14.17 -10.60
C GLU A 18 2.10 13.76 -11.52
N ASN A 19 2.16 12.57 -12.13
CA ASN A 19 1.12 12.07 -13.04
C ASN A 19 0.15 11.08 -12.38
N LEU A 20 0.51 10.47 -11.24
CA LEU A 20 -0.30 9.45 -10.58
C LEU A 20 -1.10 9.95 -9.39
N LEU A 21 -0.59 10.97 -8.68
CA LEU A 21 -1.26 11.50 -7.50
C LEU A 21 -2.34 12.51 -7.89
N ARG A 22 -3.55 12.27 -7.42
CA ARG A 22 -4.71 13.12 -7.67
C ARG A 22 -4.83 14.16 -6.57
N ASN A 23 -4.79 15.44 -6.98
CA ASN A 23 -4.96 16.58 -6.08
C ASN A 23 -6.32 16.62 -5.36
N LYS A 24 -7.33 15.89 -5.88
CA LYS A 24 -8.65 15.79 -5.28
C LYS A 24 -9.33 14.49 -5.68
N ILE A 25 -9.93 13.82 -4.71
CA ILE A 25 -10.92 12.76 -4.95
C ILE A 25 -12.31 13.34 -4.72
N SER A 26 -13.14 13.35 -5.76
CA SER A 26 -14.55 13.77 -5.66
C SER A 26 -15.45 12.55 -5.86
N PRO A 27 -16.59 12.47 -5.16
CA PRO A 27 -17.58 11.45 -5.48
C PRO A 27 -18.06 11.66 -6.92
N LEU A 28 -18.23 10.57 -7.66
CA LEU A 28 -18.77 10.61 -9.02
C LEU A 28 -20.23 11.10 -9.01
N ASP A 29 -21.01 10.60 -8.05
CA ASP A 29 -22.43 10.94 -7.84
C ASP A 29 -22.82 10.65 -6.37
N PRO A 30 -23.84 11.31 -5.80
CA PRO A 30 -24.34 11.04 -4.43
C PRO A 30 -25.00 9.66 -4.24
N GLY A 31 -25.24 8.88 -5.29
CA GLY A 31 -25.84 7.54 -5.23
C GLY A 31 -25.12 6.57 -4.29
N ILE A 32 -25.88 5.64 -3.72
CA ILE A 32 -25.36 4.66 -2.74
C ILE A 32 -24.34 3.70 -3.35
N GLU A 33 -24.46 3.41 -4.64
CA GLU A 33 -23.58 2.60 -5.49
C GLU A 33 -22.18 3.19 -5.62
N TYR A 34 -22.02 4.50 -5.47
CA TYR A 34 -20.72 5.18 -5.55
C TYR A 34 -20.02 5.26 -4.19
N LYS A 35 -20.75 5.12 -3.07
CA LYS A 35 -20.26 5.49 -1.74
C LYS A 35 -19.09 4.63 -1.26
N ILE A 36 -19.16 3.31 -1.45
CA ILE A 36 -18.13 2.38 -0.98
C ILE A 36 -16.86 2.53 -1.81
N LEU A 37 -16.99 2.60 -3.14
CA LEU A 37 -15.85 2.78 -4.02
C LEU A 37 -15.23 4.16 -3.84
N HIS A 38 -16.00 5.21 -3.63
CA HIS A 38 -15.47 6.53 -3.30
C HIS A 38 -14.65 6.50 -1.99
N ARG A 39 -15.14 5.84 -0.95
CA ARG A 39 -14.40 5.66 0.31
C ARG A 39 -13.09 4.90 0.10
N LEU A 40 -13.13 3.79 -0.64
CA LEU A 40 -11.94 3.03 -0.98
C LEU A 40 -10.94 3.86 -1.79
N ASP A 41 -11.43 4.67 -2.73
CA ASP A 41 -10.61 5.54 -3.56
C ASP A 41 -9.91 6.62 -2.74
N CYS A 42 -10.60 7.23 -1.79
CA CYS A 42 -10.02 8.18 -0.83
C CYS A 42 -8.88 7.54 -0.01
N VAL A 43 -9.09 6.32 0.51
CA VAL A 43 -8.05 5.61 1.28
C VAL A 43 -6.88 5.23 0.39
N ARG A 44 -7.16 4.68 -0.80
CA ARG A 44 -6.15 4.31 -1.79
C ARG A 44 -5.28 5.50 -2.15
N GLU A 45 -5.88 6.66 -2.37
CA GLU A 45 -5.15 7.88 -2.68
C GLU A 45 -4.28 8.34 -1.50
N ALA A 46 -4.83 8.38 -0.28
CA ALA A 46 -4.05 8.72 0.91
C ALA A 46 -2.86 7.77 1.14
N LEU A 47 -3.03 6.48 0.88
CA LEU A 47 -1.95 5.48 0.93
C LEU A 47 -0.94 5.67 -0.19
N ALA A 48 -1.36 6.07 -1.40
CA ALA A 48 -0.46 6.39 -2.51
C ALA A 48 0.43 7.60 -2.15
N TYR A 49 -0.17 8.69 -1.63
CA TYR A 49 0.60 9.83 -1.12
C TYR A 49 1.61 9.41 -0.06
N ARG A 50 1.19 8.61 0.93
CA ARG A 50 2.10 8.08 1.96
C ARG A 50 3.22 7.23 1.35
N TYR A 51 2.91 6.39 0.36
CA TYR A 51 3.89 5.55 -0.31
C TYR A 51 4.97 6.40 -0.99
N PHE A 52 4.58 7.42 -1.78
CA PHE A 52 5.53 8.28 -2.47
C PHE A 52 6.36 9.13 -1.52
N GLU A 53 5.76 9.68 -0.47
CA GLU A 53 6.51 10.43 0.56
C GLU A 53 7.61 9.56 1.18
N LEU A 54 7.26 8.37 1.65
CA LEU A 54 8.23 7.46 2.28
C LEU A 54 9.31 6.99 1.31
N LEU A 55 8.94 6.68 0.06
CA LEU A 55 9.86 6.27 -0.99
C LEU A 55 10.87 7.37 -1.32
N ASN A 56 10.38 8.60 -1.53
CA ASN A 56 11.21 9.75 -1.84
C ASN A 56 12.14 10.09 -0.67
N SER A 57 11.61 10.11 0.56
CA SER A 57 12.41 10.29 1.77
C SER A 57 13.50 9.23 1.90
N SER A 58 13.20 7.96 1.59
CA SER A 58 14.20 6.88 1.56
C SER A 58 15.30 7.10 0.51
N TYR A 59 14.97 7.71 -0.62
CA TYR A 59 15.96 8.02 -1.66
C TYR A 59 16.81 9.25 -1.35
N GLU A 60 16.24 10.28 -0.75
CA GLU A 60 17.04 11.41 -0.26
C GLU A 60 18.11 10.91 0.73
N LEU A 61 17.75 9.95 1.59
CA LEU A 61 18.70 9.28 2.48
C LEU A 61 19.74 8.45 1.74
N TYR A 62 19.35 7.75 0.66
CA TYR A 62 20.30 7.08 -0.23
C TYR A 62 21.33 8.06 -0.82
N LYS A 63 20.89 9.20 -1.36
CA LYS A 63 21.78 10.25 -1.90
C LYS A 63 22.72 10.82 -0.84
N CYS A 64 22.23 10.96 0.40
CA CYS A 64 23.01 11.43 1.54
C CYS A 64 23.88 10.34 2.19
N LYS A 65 23.97 9.14 1.60
CA LYS A 65 24.67 7.96 2.16
C LYS A 65 24.23 7.57 3.57
N LYS A 66 22.98 7.85 3.94
CA LYS A 66 22.34 7.46 5.21
C LYS A 66 21.57 6.15 5.01
N PHE A 67 22.28 5.09 4.65
CA PHE A 67 21.66 3.85 4.15
C PHE A 67 20.82 3.12 5.19
N ILE A 68 21.20 3.15 6.47
CA ILE A 68 20.44 2.51 7.55
C ILE A 68 19.04 3.13 7.65
N SER A 69 18.98 4.45 7.78
CA SER A 69 17.70 5.18 7.83
C SER A 69 16.88 4.97 6.55
N GLY A 70 17.54 4.92 5.39
CA GLY A 70 16.87 4.60 4.12
C GLY A 70 16.25 3.20 4.12
N LEU A 71 16.93 2.17 4.61
CA LEU A 71 16.39 0.81 4.71
C LEU A 71 15.19 0.75 5.67
N CYS A 72 15.23 1.46 6.80
CA CYS A 72 14.09 1.58 7.71
C CYS A 72 12.87 2.21 7.03
N LEU A 73 13.05 3.32 6.28
CA LEU A 73 11.95 3.93 5.52
C LEU A 73 11.47 3.04 4.37
N SER A 74 12.37 2.33 3.70
CA SER A 74 12.03 1.35 2.67
C SER A 74 11.13 0.23 3.21
N ARG A 75 11.33 -0.20 4.46
CA ARG A 75 10.43 -1.16 5.13
C ARG A 75 9.02 -0.58 5.26
N THR A 76 8.89 0.62 5.80
CA THR A 76 7.57 1.26 5.97
C THR A 76 6.91 1.55 4.61
N THR A 77 7.71 1.82 3.58
CA THR A 77 7.25 1.96 2.19
C THR A 77 6.69 0.63 1.67
N LEU A 78 7.39 -0.48 1.89
CA LEU A 78 6.93 -1.84 1.53
C LEU A 78 5.64 -2.23 2.26
N GLU A 79 5.53 -1.91 3.55
CA GLU A 79 4.31 -2.13 4.33
C GLU A 79 3.14 -1.35 3.73
N THR A 80 3.32 -0.08 3.39
CA THR A 80 2.29 0.74 2.73
C THR A 80 1.91 0.19 1.36
N LEU A 81 2.91 -0.22 0.57
CA LEU A 81 2.73 -0.86 -0.74
C LEU A 81 1.91 -2.15 -0.64
N SER A 82 2.12 -2.95 0.40
CA SER A 82 1.36 -4.18 0.61
C SER A 82 -0.13 -3.92 0.83
N VAL A 83 -0.50 -2.81 1.48
CA VAL A 83 -1.90 -2.40 1.63
C VAL A 83 -2.50 -2.03 0.28
N LEU A 84 -1.78 -1.25 -0.53
CA LEU A 84 -2.21 -0.87 -1.88
C LEU A 84 -2.40 -2.10 -2.79
N LEU A 85 -1.48 -3.07 -2.74
CA LEU A 85 -1.64 -4.36 -3.43
C LEU A 85 -2.87 -5.11 -2.94
N PHE A 86 -3.10 -5.12 -1.64
CA PHE A 86 -4.22 -5.82 -1.05
C PHE A 86 -5.58 -5.20 -1.44
N ILE A 87 -5.64 -3.90 -1.70
CA ILE A 87 -6.81 -3.25 -2.30
C ILE A 87 -7.13 -3.87 -3.67
N ASN A 88 -6.13 -4.02 -4.55
CA ASN A 88 -6.33 -4.67 -5.86
C ASN A 88 -6.76 -6.13 -5.71
N ILE A 89 -6.17 -6.88 -4.77
CA ILE A 89 -6.58 -8.26 -4.47
C ILE A 89 -8.06 -8.30 -4.05
N LYS A 90 -8.50 -7.35 -3.21
CA LYS A 90 -9.88 -7.28 -2.72
C LYS A 90 -10.86 -6.85 -3.79
N LEU A 91 -10.52 -5.88 -4.63
CA LEU A 91 -11.32 -5.50 -5.79
C LEU A 91 -11.44 -6.66 -6.78
N ASN A 92 -10.36 -7.36 -7.09
CA ASN A 92 -10.42 -8.53 -7.97
C ASN A 92 -11.29 -9.65 -7.38
N LYS A 93 -11.20 -9.93 -6.06
CA LYS A 93 -12.11 -10.88 -5.39
C LYS A 93 -13.56 -10.42 -5.48
N PHE A 94 -13.83 -9.13 -5.35
CA PHE A 94 -15.18 -8.57 -5.50
C PHE A 94 -15.69 -8.65 -6.94
N VAL A 95 -14.88 -8.33 -7.95
CA VAL A 95 -15.28 -8.43 -9.36
C VAL A 95 -15.71 -9.86 -9.71
N ASN A 96 -15.00 -10.86 -9.19
CA ASN A 96 -15.30 -12.26 -9.46
C ASN A 96 -16.44 -12.84 -8.60
N GLY A 97 -16.58 -12.38 -7.35
CA GLY A 97 -17.53 -12.95 -6.38
C GLY A 97 -18.79 -12.11 -6.11
N LYS A 98 -18.77 -10.82 -6.44
CA LYS A 98 -19.84 -9.83 -6.22
C LYS A 98 -20.30 -9.70 -4.75
N ASP A 99 -19.43 -10.05 -3.81
CA ASP A 99 -19.71 -10.00 -2.37
C ASP A 99 -19.52 -8.57 -1.81
N VAL A 100 -20.63 -7.82 -1.81
CA VAL A 100 -20.68 -6.43 -1.33
C VAL A 100 -20.29 -6.33 0.14
N LYS A 101 -20.75 -7.29 0.97
CA LYS A 101 -20.50 -7.28 2.42
C LYS A 101 -19.01 -7.41 2.71
N SER A 102 -18.34 -8.36 2.07
CA SER A 102 -16.89 -8.57 2.25
C SER A 102 -16.06 -7.36 1.80
N LEU A 103 -16.46 -6.68 0.72
CA LEU A 103 -15.80 -5.45 0.29
C LEU A 103 -16.06 -4.29 1.26
N PHE A 104 -17.31 -4.11 1.71
CA PHE A 104 -17.67 -3.10 2.70
C PHE A 104 -16.90 -3.27 4.02
N ASP A 105 -16.94 -4.48 4.60
CA ASP A 105 -16.24 -4.80 5.85
C ASP A 105 -14.72 -4.54 5.71
N PHE A 106 -14.15 -4.78 4.53
CA PHE A 106 -12.76 -4.46 4.24
C PHE A 106 -12.49 -2.95 4.21
N VAL A 107 -13.31 -2.17 3.51
CA VAL A 107 -13.17 -0.70 3.40
C VAL A 107 -13.30 -0.04 4.77
N GLU A 108 -14.29 -0.44 5.58
CA GLU A 108 -14.49 0.11 6.92
C GLU A 108 -13.28 -0.16 7.83
N ARG A 109 -12.72 -1.38 7.78
CA ARG A 109 -11.51 -1.73 8.54
C ARG A 109 -10.27 -0.97 8.09
N LEU A 110 -10.15 -0.63 6.81
CA LEU A 110 -9.05 0.22 6.34
C LEU A 110 -9.20 1.68 6.77
N MET A 111 -10.43 2.21 6.75
CA MET A 111 -10.70 3.62 7.09
C MET A 111 -10.62 3.90 8.58
N MET A 112 -11.20 3.02 9.39
CA MET A 112 -11.47 3.28 10.81
C MET A 112 -10.83 2.26 11.74
N GLY A 113 -10.15 1.26 11.19
CA GLY A 113 -9.50 0.22 11.97
C GLY A 113 -8.40 0.78 12.85
N HIS A 114 -8.37 0.39 14.12
CA HIS A 114 -7.29 0.72 15.04
C HIS A 114 -6.83 -0.50 15.83
N SER A 115 -5.74 -0.34 16.57
CA SER A 115 -5.25 -1.38 17.49
C SER A 115 -6.33 -1.69 18.54
N PRO A 116 -6.62 -2.96 18.83
CA PRO A 116 -7.58 -3.34 19.86
C PRO A 116 -7.14 -2.91 21.27
N HIS A 117 -5.86 -2.59 21.44
CA HIS A 117 -5.31 -2.05 22.69
C HIS A 117 -5.45 -0.52 22.80
N ASN A 118 -5.84 0.17 21.73
CA ASN A 118 -6.09 1.60 21.75
C ASN A 118 -7.46 1.89 22.36
N LYS A 119 -7.47 2.32 23.63
CA LYS A 119 -8.69 2.68 24.37
C LYS A 119 -9.15 4.13 24.17
N ASN A 120 -8.42 4.93 23.38
CA ASN A 120 -8.69 6.35 23.17
C ASN A 120 -9.65 6.62 22.01
N THR A 121 -10.42 5.63 21.58
CA THR A 121 -11.36 5.72 20.46
C THR A 121 -12.67 5.02 20.84
N SER A 122 -13.78 5.65 20.46
CA SER A 122 -15.13 5.09 20.62
C SER A 122 -15.52 4.17 19.46
N VAL A 123 -14.73 4.13 18.40
CA VAL A 123 -14.89 3.18 17.29
C VAL A 123 -14.48 1.80 17.79
N ASN A 124 -15.24 0.75 17.42
CA ASN A 124 -14.92 -0.64 17.77
C ASN A 124 -14.64 -1.45 16.49
N ILE A 125 -13.67 -0.99 15.71
CA ILE A 125 -13.28 -1.63 14.44
C ILE A 125 -11.80 -1.95 14.52
N GLU A 126 -11.48 -3.25 14.46
CA GLU A 126 -10.10 -3.70 14.55
C GLU A 126 -9.38 -3.53 13.21
N SER A 127 -8.19 -2.92 13.27
CA SER A 127 -7.27 -2.83 12.15
C SER A 127 -6.91 -4.21 11.59
N ILE A 128 -6.51 -4.25 10.32
CA ILE A 128 -5.96 -5.47 9.74
C ILE A 128 -4.47 -5.49 10.05
N ASN A 129 -3.99 -6.60 10.61
CA ASN A 129 -2.57 -6.77 10.90
C ASN A 129 -1.74 -6.63 9.60
N VAL A 130 -0.67 -5.83 9.64
CA VAL A 130 0.19 -5.56 8.48
C VAL A 130 0.78 -6.84 7.88
N MET A 131 1.09 -7.86 8.69
CA MET A 131 1.62 -9.13 8.22
C MET A 131 0.63 -9.85 7.30
N LYS A 132 -0.67 -9.68 7.50
CA LYS A 132 -1.68 -10.23 6.59
C LYS A 132 -1.58 -9.62 5.19
N PHE A 133 -1.26 -8.33 5.09
CA PHE A 133 -1.04 -7.68 3.81
C PHE A 133 0.25 -8.19 3.14
N ILE A 134 1.33 -8.32 3.93
CA ILE A 134 2.60 -8.88 3.44
C ILE A 134 2.41 -10.31 2.91
N ASP A 135 1.74 -11.17 3.67
CA ASP A 135 1.54 -12.58 3.31
C ASP A 135 0.64 -12.74 2.08
N GLU A 136 -0.36 -11.87 1.91
CA GLU A 136 -1.21 -11.89 0.72
C GLU A 136 -0.50 -11.30 -0.51
N ALA A 137 0.39 -10.32 -0.32
CA ALA A 137 1.25 -9.81 -1.38
C ALA A 137 2.27 -10.87 -1.84
N ASP A 138 2.86 -11.64 -0.93
CA ASP A 138 3.84 -12.69 -1.26
C ASP A 138 3.26 -13.83 -2.09
N LYS A 139 1.98 -14.17 -1.88
CA LYS A 139 1.26 -15.12 -2.75
C LYS A 139 1.16 -14.66 -4.21
N LYS A 140 1.27 -13.35 -4.46
CA LYS A 140 1.17 -12.75 -5.79
C LYS A 140 2.55 -12.40 -6.36
N ILE A 141 3.46 -11.95 -5.51
CA ILE A 141 4.78 -11.44 -5.88
C ILE A 141 5.82 -12.30 -5.17
N ASN A 142 6.55 -13.09 -5.95
CA ASN A 142 7.59 -13.96 -5.42
C ASN A 142 8.60 -13.17 -4.57
N ASN A 143 8.91 -13.70 -3.38
CA ASN A 143 9.88 -13.14 -2.44
C ASN A 143 9.49 -11.80 -1.81
N PHE A 144 8.22 -11.38 -1.86
CA PHE A 144 7.77 -10.15 -1.21
C PHE A 144 7.97 -10.23 0.32
N ARG A 145 7.64 -11.36 0.92
CA ARG A 145 7.84 -11.60 2.36
C ARG A 145 9.32 -11.66 2.71
N SER A 146 10.12 -12.32 1.88
CA SER A 146 11.58 -12.37 2.06
C SER A 146 12.23 -10.98 2.02
N LEU A 147 11.74 -10.09 1.14
CA LEU A 147 12.18 -8.69 1.11
C LEU A 147 11.81 -7.98 2.42
N TYR A 148 10.58 -8.15 2.91
CA TYR A 148 10.14 -7.60 4.19
C TYR A 148 10.99 -8.09 5.37
N ASP A 149 11.22 -9.40 5.47
CA ASP A 149 12.01 -9.98 6.55
C ASP A 149 13.45 -9.46 6.50
N THR A 150 14.03 -9.35 5.30
CA THR A 150 15.37 -8.77 5.12
C THR A 150 15.44 -7.32 5.58
N LEU A 151 14.46 -6.48 5.23
CA LEU A 151 14.42 -5.08 5.67
C LEU A 151 14.17 -4.97 7.19
N SER A 152 13.45 -5.92 7.76
CA SER A 152 13.22 -5.99 9.20
C SER A 152 14.52 -6.26 9.97
N GLU A 153 15.39 -7.15 9.46
CA GLU A 153 16.72 -7.39 10.04
C GLU A 153 17.55 -6.11 10.19
N TYR A 154 17.49 -5.21 9.20
CA TYR A 154 18.19 -3.92 9.28
C TYR A 154 17.47 -2.88 10.14
N SER A 155 16.18 -3.07 10.42
CA SER A 155 15.36 -2.11 11.18
C SER A 155 15.38 -2.37 12.69
N HIS A 156 15.62 -3.61 13.11
CA HIS A 156 15.66 -4.02 14.51
C HIS A 156 17.06 -3.86 15.09
N PRO A 157 17.26 -3.58 16.38
CA PRO A 157 18.60 -3.48 17.00
C PRO A 157 19.23 -4.88 17.23
N ASN A 158 19.17 -5.76 16.23
CA ASN A 158 19.78 -7.08 16.24
C ASN A 158 21.21 -7.01 15.64
N TYR A 159 21.88 -8.14 15.43
CA TYR A 159 23.25 -8.16 14.92
C TYR A 159 23.41 -7.40 13.60
N LEU A 160 22.54 -7.64 12.61
CA LEU A 160 22.56 -6.92 11.34
C LEU A 160 22.19 -5.45 11.56
N GLY A 161 21.14 -5.20 12.32
CA GLY A 161 20.66 -3.91 12.81
C GLY A 161 21.62 -2.98 13.54
N SER A 162 22.66 -3.55 14.15
CA SER A 162 23.57 -2.85 15.05
C SER A 162 25.02 -3.19 14.71
N THR A 163 25.55 -4.31 15.17
CA THR A 163 26.99 -4.63 15.11
C THR A 163 27.56 -4.78 13.69
N ASP A 164 26.85 -5.44 12.77
CA ASP A 164 27.33 -5.63 11.39
C ASP A 164 27.27 -4.32 10.58
N MET A 165 26.26 -3.49 10.83
CA MET A 165 26.12 -2.18 10.18
C MET A 165 27.04 -1.10 10.75
N THR A 166 27.51 -1.25 11.99
CA THR A 166 28.30 -0.23 12.73
C THR A 166 29.79 -0.23 12.43
N VAL A 167 30.25 -1.04 11.47
CA VAL A 167 31.68 -1.16 11.14
C VAL A 167 32.31 0.15 10.61
N PHE A 168 31.52 1.19 10.32
CA PHE A 168 32.04 2.49 9.88
C PHE A 168 31.30 3.67 10.52
N PHE A 169 31.62 3.97 11.77
CA PHE A 169 31.18 5.22 12.41
C PHE A 169 31.94 6.41 11.82
N SER A 170 31.22 7.31 11.16
CA SER A 170 31.69 8.64 10.80
C SER A 170 30.93 9.69 11.63
N ASN A 171 31.57 10.82 11.94
CA ASN A 171 30.91 11.92 12.66
C ASN A 171 29.76 12.55 11.85
N SER A 172 29.62 12.24 10.55
CA SER A 172 28.55 12.69 9.67
C SER A 172 27.37 11.71 9.57
N TYR A 173 27.43 10.56 10.25
CA TYR A 173 26.49 9.45 10.08
C TYR A 173 26.42 8.90 8.64
N GLU A 174 27.40 9.24 7.79
CA GLU A 174 27.56 8.65 6.47
C GLU A 174 27.98 7.19 6.61
N THR A 175 27.30 6.33 5.87
CA THR A 175 27.58 4.91 5.78
C THR A 175 28.44 4.65 4.55
N SER A 176 29.64 4.08 4.72
CA SER A 176 30.54 3.73 3.61
C SER A 176 30.38 2.29 3.11
N ASN A 177 29.45 1.53 3.68
CA ASN A 177 29.23 0.13 3.33
C ASN A 177 28.57 -0.02 1.94
N VAL A 178 29.35 -0.51 0.97
CA VAL A 178 28.93 -0.72 -0.42
C VAL A 178 27.75 -1.69 -0.51
N ASN A 179 27.68 -2.71 0.35
CA ASN A 179 26.59 -3.69 0.36
C ASN A 179 25.26 -3.03 0.74
N LEU A 180 25.25 -2.11 1.71
CA LEU A 180 24.04 -1.38 2.10
C LEU A 180 23.57 -0.41 1.01
N SER A 181 24.51 0.24 0.31
CA SER A 181 24.18 1.08 -0.86
C SER A 181 23.49 0.26 -1.96
N VAL A 182 24.06 -0.88 -2.34
CA VAL A 182 23.50 -1.78 -3.36
C VAL A 182 22.15 -2.32 -2.90
N LYS A 183 22.02 -2.70 -1.62
CA LYS A 183 20.77 -3.21 -1.07
C LYS A 183 19.67 -2.17 -1.09
N LEU A 184 19.95 -0.94 -0.67
CA LEU A 184 18.96 0.14 -0.68
C LEU A 184 18.56 0.51 -2.12
N SER A 185 19.53 0.67 -3.02
CA SER A 185 19.26 0.99 -4.43
C SER A 185 18.39 -0.08 -5.11
N SER A 186 18.72 -1.36 -4.92
CA SER A 186 17.91 -2.47 -5.46
C SER A 186 16.51 -2.54 -4.85
N THR A 187 16.39 -2.31 -3.54
CA THR A 187 15.10 -2.25 -2.85
C THR A 187 14.21 -1.15 -3.42
N LEU A 188 14.74 0.07 -3.58
CA LEU A 188 13.99 1.20 -4.13
C LEU A 188 13.48 0.90 -5.55
N LYS A 189 14.32 0.32 -6.42
CA LYS A 189 13.91 -0.09 -7.77
C LYS A 189 12.78 -1.12 -7.75
N SER A 190 12.89 -2.13 -6.88
CA SER A 190 11.83 -3.15 -6.73
C SER A 190 10.53 -2.54 -6.24
N LEU A 191 10.58 -1.63 -5.27
CA LEU A 191 9.39 -0.94 -4.74
C LEU A 191 8.66 -0.17 -5.85
N VAL A 192 9.39 0.58 -6.68
CA VAL A 192 8.81 1.33 -7.81
C VAL A 192 8.21 0.38 -8.85
N GLY A 193 8.97 -0.66 -9.24
CA GLY A 193 8.52 -1.63 -10.23
C GLY A 193 7.23 -2.36 -9.80
N ILE A 194 7.18 -2.82 -8.56
CA ILE A 194 5.98 -3.46 -7.98
C ILE A 194 4.80 -2.48 -7.95
N HIS A 195 5.02 -1.24 -7.49
CA HIS A 195 3.95 -0.25 -7.45
C HIS A 195 3.36 -0.01 -8.84
N TRP A 196 4.20 0.20 -9.85
CA TRP A 196 3.72 0.45 -11.21
C TRP A 196 2.91 -0.73 -11.76
N LEU A 197 3.51 -1.93 -11.78
CA LEU A 197 2.96 -3.10 -12.47
C LEU A 197 1.79 -3.74 -11.72
N GLU A 198 1.84 -3.76 -10.39
CA GLU A 198 0.91 -4.57 -9.59
C GLU A 198 -0.13 -3.74 -8.82
N VAL A 199 0.14 -2.44 -8.62
CA VAL A 199 -0.78 -1.51 -7.96
C VAL A 199 -1.42 -0.56 -8.95
N GLN A 200 -0.63 0.28 -9.63
CA GLN A 200 -1.17 1.37 -10.42
C GLN A 200 -1.87 0.89 -11.68
N GLU A 201 -1.19 0.09 -12.50
CA GLU A 201 -1.72 -0.37 -13.78
C GLU A 201 -3.06 -1.11 -13.64
N PRO A 202 -3.24 -2.06 -12.69
CA PRO A 202 -4.49 -2.81 -12.61
C PRO A 202 -5.64 -2.06 -11.92
N TYR A 203 -5.37 -0.96 -11.21
CA TYR A 203 -6.37 -0.34 -10.34
C TYR A 203 -7.56 0.24 -11.10
N GLY A 204 -7.32 0.94 -12.21
CA GLY A 204 -8.37 1.58 -13.01
C GLY A 204 -9.41 0.58 -13.49
N ASP A 205 -8.96 -0.47 -14.19
CA ASP A 205 -9.82 -1.56 -14.67
C ASP A 205 -10.61 -2.25 -13.55
N LEU A 206 -9.98 -2.49 -12.41
CA LEU A 206 -10.64 -3.11 -11.26
C LEU A 206 -11.69 -2.19 -10.62
N TYR A 207 -11.41 -0.90 -10.58
CA TYR A 207 -12.32 0.12 -10.07
C TYR A 207 -13.55 0.23 -10.97
N GLU A 208 -13.37 0.38 -12.28
CA GLU A 208 -14.45 0.49 -13.26
C GLU A 208 -15.36 -0.74 -13.25
N LYS A 209 -14.78 -1.95 -13.30
CA LYS A 209 -15.56 -3.20 -13.22
C LYS A 209 -16.33 -3.32 -11.90
N SER A 210 -15.74 -2.85 -10.80
CA SER A 210 -16.43 -2.85 -9.51
C SER A 210 -17.60 -1.87 -9.52
N LEU A 211 -17.44 -0.72 -10.16
CA LEU A 211 -18.48 0.29 -10.28
C LEU A 211 -19.66 -0.23 -11.09
N ASP A 212 -19.41 -0.88 -12.23
CA ASP A 212 -20.45 -1.51 -13.05
C ASP A 212 -21.27 -2.53 -12.24
N ILE A 213 -20.61 -3.32 -11.39
CA ILE A 213 -21.29 -4.29 -10.52
C ILE A 213 -22.17 -3.59 -9.49
N PHE A 214 -21.69 -2.49 -8.89
CA PHE A 214 -22.49 -1.71 -7.93
C PHE A 214 -23.69 -1.06 -8.60
N MET A 215 -23.51 -0.47 -9.79
CA MET A 215 -24.60 0.12 -10.58
C MET A 215 -25.65 -0.94 -10.93
N GLY A 216 -25.24 -2.09 -11.48
CA GLY A 216 -26.17 -3.17 -11.82
C GLY A 216 -26.91 -3.74 -10.60
N LYS A 217 -26.26 -3.85 -9.44
CA LYS A 217 -26.94 -4.26 -8.19
C LYS A 217 -27.93 -3.20 -7.68
N ASN A 218 -27.66 -1.92 -7.91
CA ASN A 218 -28.55 -0.82 -7.54
C ASN A 218 -29.79 -0.79 -8.43
N GLU A 219 -29.61 -0.91 -9.74
CA GLU A 219 -30.70 -1.00 -10.72
C GLU A 219 -31.61 -2.19 -10.46
N ALA A 220 -31.06 -3.32 -10.01
CA ALA A 220 -31.82 -4.50 -9.60
C ALA A 220 -32.52 -4.36 -8.24
N GLY A 221 -32.32 -3.26 -7.51
CA GLY A 221 -32.91 -3.03 -6.17
C GLY A 221 -32.28 -3.83 -5.03
N ASN A 222 -31.17 -4.53 -5.28
CA ASN A 222 -30.56 -5.47 -4.34
C ASN A 222 -29.51 -4.81 -3.43
N LEU A 223 -28.85 -3.77 -3.93
CA LEU A 223 -27.70 -3.16 -3.25
C LEU A 223 -28.02 -2.66 -1.84
N ARG A 224 -29.13 -1.92 -1.68
CA ARG A 224 -29.50 -1.34 -0.39
C ARG A 224 -29.82 -2.42 0.64
N THR A 225 -30.48 -3.50 0.23
CA THR A 225 -30.79 -4.64 1.09
C THR A 225 -29.51 -5.33 1.56
N GLU A 226 -28.55 -5.56 0.68
CA GLU A 226 -27.24 -6.16 1.03
C GLU A 226 -26.45 -5.29 2.03
N LEU A 227 -26.51 -3.96 1.87
CA LEU A 227 -25.86 -3.02 2.77
C LEU A 227 -26.56 -2.90 4.13
N ASP A 228 -27.89 -2.86 4.16
CA ASP A 228 -28.66 -2.78 5.40
C ASP A 228 -28.50 -4.04 6.26
N ILE A 229 -28.42 -5.22 5.64
CA ILE A 229 -28.07 -6.48 6.32
C ILE A 229 -26.68 -6.37 6.96
N THR A 230 -25.73 -5.78 6.24
CA THR A 230 -24.35 -5.63 6.71
C THR A 230 -24.26 -4.68 7.91
N LEU A 231 -24.93 -3.52 7.86
CA LEU A 231 -24.95 -2.54 8.94
C LEU A 231 -25.67 -3.02 10.20
N LYS A 232 -26.70 -3.87 10.06
CA LYS A 232 -27.42 -4.46 11.21
C LYS A 232 -26.61 -5.55 11.92
N ALA A 233 -25.76 -6.28 11.20
CA ALA A 233 -24.91 -7.33 11.77
C ALA A 233 -23.73 -6.80 12.60
N GLN A 234 -23.47 -5.49 12.56
CA GLN A 234 -22.40 -4.81 13.30
C GLN A 234 -22.88 -4.15 14.62
N LYS A 235 -24.19 -4.23 14.93
CA LYS A 235 -24.78 -3.78 16.20
C LYS A 235 -24.99 -4.95 17.14
#